data_AF-A0A6I4ZKX5-F1
#
_entry.id   AF-A0A6I4ZKX5-F1
#
_cell.length_a   1.000
_cell.length_b   1.000
_cell.length_c   1.000
_cell.angle_alpha   90.00
_cell.angle_beta   90.00
_cell.angle_gamma   90.00
#
_symmetry.space_group_name_H-M   'P 1'
#
loop_
_entity.id
_entity.type
_entity.pdbx_description
1 polymer ?
#
loop_
_entity_poly.entity_id
_entity_poly.type
_entity_poly.pdbx_seq_one_letter_code
_entity_poly.pdbx_strand_id
1 'polypeptide(L)'
;MRQYNQSLMLEYKRYIAEVVYDDEAEILHAGVINSGPYPIANVEATDVEGIKREFRVSIDVYLDGCAELGIEPIAPIAVPVASG
;
A
#
# COMPACT_ATOMS: atom_id res chain seq x y z
N MET A 1 -7.70 -22.02 -18.01
CA MET A 1 -8.05 -20.60 -18.24
C MET A 1 -7.46 -19.81 -17.09
N ARG A 2 -6.57 -18.84 -17.34
CA ARG A 2 -6.07 -17.96 -16.26
C ARG A 2 -7.16 -16.94 -15.99
N GLN A 3 -7.72 -16.97 -14.79
CA GLN A 3 -8.59 -15.92 -14.29
C GLN A 3 -7.68 -14.72 -14.01
N TYR A 4 -7.70 -13.72 -14.90
CA TYR A 4 -7.01 -12.46 -14.64
C TYR A 4 -7.82 -11.73 -13.58
N ASN A 5 -7.22 -11.52 -12.40
CA ASN A 5 -7.76 -10.57 -11.44
C ASN A 5 -7.76 -9.19 -12.09
N GLN A 6 -8.91 -8.50 -12.05
CA GLN A 6 -9.07 -7.13 -12.55
C GLN A 6 -8.42 -6.09 -11.61
N SER A 7 -7.90 -6.52 -10.45
CA SER A 7 -7.15 -5.67 -9.51
C SER A 7 -5.67 -6.09 -9.49
N LEU A 8 -4.77 -5.12 -9.63
CA LEU A 8 -3.33 -5.33 -9.42
C LEU A 8 -3.04 -5.17 -7.92
N MET A 9 -2.38 -6.16 -7.33
CA MET A 9 -1.96 -6.12 -5.93
C MET A 9 -0.48 -5.73 -5.85
N LEU A 10 -0.16 -4.77 -4.98
CA LEU A 10 1.22 -4.40 -4.67
C LEU A 10 1.56 -4.82 -3.24
N GLU A 11 2.80 -5.26 -3.02
CA GLU A 11 3.33 -5.54 -1.69
C GLU A 11 4.69 -4.86 -1.52
N TYR A 12 4.89 -4.18 -0.39
CA TYR A 12 6.16 -3.61 0.00
C TYR A 12 6.26 -3.46 1.51
N LYS A 13 7.34 -3.98 2.11
CA LYS A 13 7.54 -4.00 3.58
C LYS A 13 6.30 -4.53 4.34
N ARG A 14 5.66 -5.57 3.77
CA ARG A 14 4.42 -6.23 4.25
C ARG A 14 3.13 -5.40 4.09
N TYR A 15 3.20 -4.13 3.68
CA TYR A 15 2.02 -3.37 3.29
C TYR A 15 1.50 -3.85 1.95
N ILE A 16 0.18 -3.98 1.84
CA ILE A 16 -0.52 -4.45 0.67
C ILE A 16 -1.41 -3.33 0.18
N ALA A 17 -1.27 -2.97 -1.10
CA ALA A 17 -2.17 -2.04 -1.76
C ALA A 17 -2.95 -2.72 -2.88
N GLU A 18 -4.22 -2.34 -3.00
CA GLU A 18 -5.05 -2.62 -4.17
C GLU A 18 -4.89 -1.47 -5.16
N VAL A 19 -4.65 -1.81 -6.42
CA VAL A 19 -4.58 -0.86 -7.53
C VAL A 19 -5.82 -1.00 -8.41
N VAL A 20 -6.50 0.12 -8.61
CA VAL A 20 -7.70 0.26 -9.44
C VAL A 20 -7.39 1.26 -10.55
N TYR A 21 -7.77 0.95 -11.79
CA TYR A 21 -7.74 1.91 -12.89
C TYR A 21 -9.06 2.69 -12.89
N ASP A 22 -8.95 4.02 -12.86
CA ASP A 22 -10.06 4.95 -13.10
C ASP A 22 -10.07 5.30 -14.59
N ASP A 23 -11.14 4.91 -15.26
CA ASP A 23 -11.31 5.09 -16.71
C ASP A 23 -11.79 6.49 -17.09
N GLU A 24 -12.43 7.22 -16.18
CA GLU A 24 -12.81 8.62 -16.41
C GLU A 24 -11.60 9.55 -16.32
N ALA A 25 -10.67 9.26 -15.40
CA ALA A 25 -9.46 10.06 -15.17
C ALA A 25 -8.21 9.53 -15.90
N GLU A 26 -8.28 8.33 -16.49
CA GLU A 26 -7.16 7.63 -17.16
C GLU A 26 -5.91 7.45 -16.27
N ILE A 27 -6.13 7.14 -14.98
CA ILE A 27 -5.07 6.97 -13.98
C ILE A 27 -5.26 5.70 -13.15
N LEU A 28 -4.17 5.23 -12.55
CA LEU A 28 -4.16 4.16 -11.57
C LEU A 28 -4.18 4.77 -10.17
N HIS A 29 -5.10 4.32 -9.33
CA HIS A 29 -5.13 4.63 -7.90
C HIS A 29 -4.65 3.42 -7.12
N ALA A 30 -3.79 3.62 -6.12
CA ALA A 30 -3.41 2.59 -5.17
C ALA A 30 -3.76 2.99 -3.74
N GLY A 31 -4.53 2.13 -3.07
CA GLY A 31 -4.90 2.29 -1.67
C GLY A 31 -4.37 1.16 -0.81
N VAL A 32 -3.75 1.48 0.33
CA VAL A 32 -3.26 0.47 1.28
C VAL A 32 -4.43 -0.14 2.03
N ILE A 33 -4.60 -1.45 1.93
CA ILE A 33 -5.78 -2.14 2.44
C ILE A 33 -5.55 -2.83 3.80
N ASN A 34 -4.29 -2.93 4.25
CA ASN A 34 -3.92 -3.70 5.43
C ASN A 34 -3.35 -2.86 6.59
N SER A 35 -3.41 -1.53 6.54
CA SER A 35 -2.87 -0.63 7.58
C SER A 35 -3.91 -0.12 8.60
N GLY A 36 -5.14 -0.66 8.59
CA GLY A 36 -6.23 -0.16 9.44
C GLY A 36 -6.68 1.25 9.03
N PRO A 37 -7.41 1.99 9.90
CA PRO A 37 -7.97 3.31 9.57
C PRO A 37 -6.94 4.45 9.50
N TYR A 38 -5.64 4.15 9.59
CA TYR A 38 -4.59 5.17 9.57
C TYR A 38 -4.31 5.65 8.14
N PRO A 39 -4.10 6.96 7.94
CA PRO A 39 -3.97 7.53 6.61
C PRO A 39 -2.57 7.27 6.07
N ILE A 40 -2.36 6.11 5.45
CA ILE A 40 -1.34 6.02 4.40
C ILE A 40 -1.95 6.68 3.18
N ALA A 41 -1.22 7.62 2.57
CA ALA A 41 -1.71 8.36 1.43
C ALA A 41 -2.04 7.39 0.29
N ASN A 42 -3.25 7.51 -0.26
CA ASN A 42 -3.57 6.96 -1.56
C ASN A 42 -2.65 7.62 -2.59
N VAL A 43 -2.13 6.83 -3.52
CA VAL A 43 -1.21 7.31 -4.55
C VAL A 43 -1.78 7.09 -5.93
N GLU A 44 -1.34 7.91 -6.88
CA GLU A 44 -1.84 7.91 -8.25
C GLU A 44 -0.68 7.91 -9.24
N ALA A 45 -0.88 7.28 -10.41
CA ALA A 45 0.05 7.35 -11.52
C ALA A 45 -0.62 7.00 -12.84
N THR A 46 -0.02 7.42 -13.95
CA THR A 46 -0.50 7.12 -15.31
C THR A 46 -0.04 5.76 -15.83
N ASP A 47 0.87 5.09 -15.12
CA ASP A 47 1.44 3.81 -15.54
C ASP A 47 1.85 2.92 -14.36
N VAL A 48 2.12 1.65 -14.69
CA VAL A 48 2.41 0.60 -13.71
C VAL A 48 3.74 0.80 -12.99
N GLU A 49 4.73 1.44 -13.62
CA GLU A 49 6.01 1.70 -12.96
C GLU A 49 5.89 2.87 -11.97
N GLY A 50 5.18 3.91 -12.37
CA GLY A 50 4.82 5.06 -11.55
C GLY A 50 4.06 4.64 -10.30
N ILE A 51 2.99 3.84 -10.44
CA ILE A 51 2.18 3.47 -9.27
C ILE A 51 2.98 2.61 -8.27
N LYS A 52 3.89 1.75 -8.76
CA LYS A 52 4.80 0.97 -7.91
C LYS A 52 5.79 1.86 -7.18
N ARG A 53 6.30 2.90 -7.85
CA ARG A 53 7.24 3.85 -7.25
C ARG A 53 6.55 4.68 -6.18
N GLU A 54 5.42 5.31 -6.51
CA GLU A 54 4.68 6.16 -5.57
C GLU A 54 4.19 5.36 -4.35
N PHE A 55 3.75 4.12 -4.54
CA PHE A 55 3.39 3.24 -3.43
C PHE A 55 4.57 3.02 -2.47
N ARG A 56 5.76 2.70 -2.98
CA ARG A 56 6.94 2.50 -2.12
C ARG A 56 7.35 3.77 -1.38
N VAL A 57 7.33 4.91 -2.06
CA VAL A 57 7.62 6.22 -1.45
C VAL A 57 6.63 6.52 -0.34
N SER A 58 5.34 6.32 -0.55
CA SER A 58 4.30 6.55 0.47
C SER A 58 4.53 5.69 1.72
N ILE A 59 4.88 4.42 1.55
CA ILE A 59 5.23 3.52 2.68
C ILE A 59 6.51 3.97 3.39
N ASP A 60 7.55 4.35 2.65
CA ASP A 60 8.81 4.79 3.26
C ASP A 60 8.62 6.08 4.06
N VAL A 61 7.89 7.06 3.52
CA VAL A 61 7.52 8.30 4.23
C VAL A 61 6.70 8.02 5.49
N TYR A 62 5.74 7.10 5.42
CA TYR A 62 4.97 6.69 6.60
C TYR A 62 5.86 6.09 7.71
N LEU A 63 6.75 5.17 7.34
CA LEU A 63 7.64 4.50 8.29
C LEU A 63 8.67 5.47 8.89
N ASP A 64 9.23 6.37 8.08
CA ASP A 64 10.16 7.40 8.54
C ASP A 64 9.45 8.34 9.53
N GLY A 65 8.21 8.77 9.22
CA GLY A 65 7.39 9.56 10.14
C GLY A 65 7.09 8.83 11.46
N CYS A 66 6.81 7.53 11.42
CA CYS A 66 6.66 6.73 12.64
C CYS A 66 7.94 6.70 13.48
N ALA A 67 9.09 6.50 12.84
CA ALA A 67 10.40 6.48 13.50
C ALA A 67 10.75 7.83 14.14
N GLU A 68 10.50 8.95 13.43
CA GLU A 68 10.74 10.31 13.93
C GLU A 68 9.89 10.63 15.16
N LEU A 69 8.65 10.14 15.20
CA LEU A 69 7.72 10.35 16.32
C LEU A 69 7.90 9.32 17.45
N GLY A 70 8.76 8.32 17.28
CA GLY A 70 8.94 7.23 18.23
C GLY A 70 7.68 6.38 18.44
N ILE A 71 6.82 6.30 17.41
CA ILE A 71 5.60 5.51 17.43
C ILE A 71 5.79 4.21 16.65
N GLU A 72 5.18 3.13 17.13
CA GLU A 72 5.17 1.87 16.40
C GLU A 72 4.29 2.01 15.15
N PRO A 73 4.80 1.73 13.94
CA PRO A 73 3.99 1.73 12.74
C PRO A 73 2.93 0.64 12.83
N ILE A 74 1.74 0.90 12.30
CA ILE A 74 0.65 -0.07 12.28
C ILE A 74 0.99 -1.14 11.24
N ALA A 75 1.59 -2.21 11.73
CA ALA A 75 1.89 -3.37 10.93
C ALA A 75 0.59 -4.07 10.49
N PRO A 76 0.56 -4.59 9.26
CA PRO A 76 -0.64 -5.20 8.72
C PRO A 76 -0.85 -6.59 9.30
N ILE A 77 -1.91 -6.72 10.09
CA ILE A 77 -2.34 -7.93 10.81
C ILE A 77 -1.14 -8.62 11.46
N ALA A 78 -0.80 -8.16 12.66
CA ALA A 78 -0.03 -8.98 13.58
C ALA A 78 -0.85 -10.24 13.89
N VAL A 79 -0.63 -11.34 13.14
CA VAL A 79 -0.84 -12.65 13.74
C VAL A 79 0.14 -12.67 14.91
N PRO A 80 -0.33 -12.75 16.16
CA PRO A 80 0.60 -12.83 17.28
C PRO A 80 1.38 -14.12 17.06
N VAL A 81 2.70 -14.00 16.85
CA VAL A 81 3.56 -15.15 17.08
C VAL A 81 3.40 -15.44 18.55
N ALA A 82 2.66 -16.51 18.85
CA ALA A 82 2.56 -17.02 20.21
C ALA A 82 4.00 -17.39 20.62
N SER A 83 4.61 -16.52 21.42
CA SER A 83 5.86 -16.80 22.09
C SER A 83 5.59 -17.95 23.07
N GLY A 84 6.04 -19.14 22.68
CA GLY A 84 6.22 -20.27 23.59
C GLY A 84 7.45 -20.10 24.46
#